data_AF-A0A6V8D831-F1
#
_entry.id   AF-A0A6V8D831-F1
#
_cell.length_a   1.000
_cell.length_b   1.000
_cell.length_c   1.000
_cell.angle_alpha   90.00
_cell.angle_beta   90.00
_cell.angle_gamma   90.00
#
_symmetry.space_group_name_H-M   'P 1'
#
loop_
_entity.id
_entity.type
_entity.pdbx_description
1 polymer ?
#
loop_
_entity_poly.entity_id
_entity_poly.type
_entity_poly.pdbx_seq_one_letter_code
_entity_poly.pdbx_strand_id
1 'polypeptide(L)' 'ITPSDIGAIAYSQGPGLGPCLRVGAAIARGLSSRLAVPLIGVNHCVAHIE' A
#
# COMPACT_ATOMS: atom_id res chain seq x y z
N ILE A 1 18.64 5.65 0.29
CA ILE A 1 17.35 5.41 0.97
C ILE A 1 17.53 4.19 1.85
N THR A 2 17.54 4.40 3.16
CA THR A 2 17.52 3.33 4.16
C THR A 2 16.06 3.00 4.50
N PRO A 3 15.77 1.82 5.08
CA PRO A 3 14.42 1.49 5.54
C PRO A 3 13.85 2.52 6.53
N SER A 4 14.72 3.20 7.27
CA SER A 4 14.36 4.28 8.21
C SER A 4 13.87 5.56 7.52
N ASP A 5 14.14 5.72 6.23
CA ASP A 5 13.67 6.86 5.44
C ASP A 5 12.21 6.69 4.97
N ILE A 6 11.64 5.49 5.12
CA ILE A 6 10.25 5.19 4.72
C ILE A 6 9.32 5.61 5.85
N GLY A 7 8.45 6.60 5.62
CA GLY A 7 7.48 7.09 6.61
C GLY A 7 6.11 6.43 6.56
N ALA A 8 5.75 5.77 5.45
CA ALA A 8 4.47 5.10 5.25
C ALA A 8 4.55 4.08 4.11
N ILE A 9 3.62 3.12 4.10
CA ILE A 9 3.39 2.21 2.97
C ILE A 9 2.00 2.48 2.41
N ALA A 10 1.91 2.85 1.13
CA ALA A 10 0.65 3.01 0.42
C ALA A 10 0.40 1.81 -0.50
N TYR A 11 -0.88 1.44 -0.70
CA TYR A 11 -1.27 0.40 -1.64
C TYR A 11 -2.58 0.74 -2.35
N SER A 12 -2.76 0.22 -3.57
CA SER A 12 -4.02 0.36 -4.31
C SER A 12 -5.10 -0.50 -3.64
N GLN A 13 -6.10 0.15 -3.07
CA GLN A 13 -7.25 -0.51 -2.44
C GLN A 13 -8.33 -0.91 -3.46
N GLY A 14 -8.30 -0.32 -4.65
CA GLY A 14 -9.24 -0.58 -5.75
C GLY A 14 -9.81 0.70 -6.36
N PRO A 15 -10.72 0.59 -7.34
CA PRO A 15 -11.30 -0.65 -7.89
C PRO A 15 -10.28 -1.49 -8.69
N GLY A 16 -10.57 -2.79 -8.87
CA GLY A 16 -9.70 -3.73 -9.58
C GLY A 16 -10.06 -5.20 -9.33
N LEU A 17 -9.24 -6.12 -9.84
CA LEU A 17 -9.44 -7.56 -9.67
C LEU A 17 -9.17 -7.99 -8.21
N GLY A 18 -10.20 -8.47 -7.52
CA GLY A 18 -10.12 -8.88 -6.11
C GLY A 18 -8.91 -9.77 -5.74
N PRO A 19 -8.57 -10.83 -6.51
CA PRO A 19 -7.38 -11.63 -6.24
C PRO A 19 -6.07 -10.83 -6.24
N CYS A 20 -5.90 -9.93 -7.23
CA CYS A 20 -4.72 -9.10 -7.36
C CYS A 20 -4.62 -8.07 -6.22
N LEU A 21 -5.75 -7.43 -5.88
CA LEU A 21 -5.82 -6.45 -4.79
C LEU A 21 -5.49 -7.11 -3.43
N ARG A 22 -5.96 -8.34 -3.19
CA ARG A 22 -5.64 -9.07 -1.95
C ARG A 22 -4.16 -9.40 -1.84
N VAL A 23 -3.51 -9.80 -2.92
CA VAL A 23 -2.05 -10.05 -2.91
C VAL A 23 -1.29 -8.76 -2.60
N GLY A 24 -1.62 -7.66 -3.28
CA GLY A 24 -1.01 -6.35 -3.02
C GLY A 24 -1.20 -5.87 -1.58
N ALA A 25 -2.43 -5.98 -1.07
CA ALA A 25 -2.76 -5.62 0.31
C ALA A 25 -2.02 -6.46 1.35
N ALA A 26 -1.85 -7.77 1.10
CA ALA A 26 -1.12 -8.66 2.00
C ALA A 26 0.37 -8.29 2.09
N ILE A 27 1.01 -8.04 0.94
CA ILE A 27 2.43 -7.62 0.89
C ILE A 27 2.60 -6.26 1.57
N ALA A 28 1.75 -5.28 1.23
CA ALA A 28 1.83 -3.94 1.79
C ALA A 28 1.67 -3.96 3.32
N ARG A 29 0.74 -4.76 3.84
CA ARG A 29 0.56 -4.96 5.29
C ARG A 29 1.79 -5.59 5.94
N GLY A 30 2.38 -6.62 5.32
CA GLY A 30 3.61 -7.24 5.82
C GLY A 30 4.78 -6.25 5.90
N LEU A 31 4.94 -5.39 4.90
CA LEU A 31 5.96 -4.34 4.88
C LEU A 31 5.71 -3.26 5.93
N SER A 32 4.48 -2.76 6.04
CA SER A 32 4.08 -1.79 7.06
C SER A 32 4.32 -2.31 8.47
N SER A 33 3.94 -3.57 8.74
CA SER A 33 4.19 -4.21 10.04
C SER A 33 5.68 -4.38 10.33
N ARG A 34 6.49 -4.77 9.33
CA ARG A 34 7.95 -4.95 9.50
C ARG A 34 8.67 -3.63 9.77
N LEU A 35 8.25 -2.56 9.11
CA LEU A 35 8.88 -1.24 9.21
C LEU A 35 8.27 -0.38 10.33
N ALA A 36 7.19 -0.84 10.97
CA ALA A 36 6.44 -0.11 11.99
C ALA A 36 5.95 1.27 11.52
N VAL A 37 5.51 1.35 10.26
CA VAL A 37 5.02 2.58 9.61
C VAL A 37 3.56 2.42 9.20
N PRO A 38 2.77 3.51 9.13
CA PRO A 38 1.36 3.45 8.75
C PRO A 38 1.13 2.82 7.37
N LEU A 39 0.04 2.05 7.26
CA LEU A 39 -0.47 1.49 6.00
C LEU A 39 -1.62 2.36 5.47
N ILE A 40 -1.50 2.85 4.24
CA ILE A 40 -2.46 3.78 3.63
C ILE A 40 -3.10 3.09 2.41
N GLY A 41 -4.43 2.94 2.46
CA GLY A 41 -5.20 2.49 1.30
C GLY A 41 -5.50 3.66 0.37
N VAL A 42 -5.15 3.54 -0.90
CA VAL A 42 -5.34 4.57 -1.90
C VAL A 42 -6.36 4.10 -2.93
N ASN A 43 -7.32 4.96 -3.26
CA ASN A 43 -8.23 4.70 -4.37
C ASN A 43 -7.47 4.79 -5.69
N HIS A 44 -7.57 3.75 -6.52
CA HIS A 44 -6.85 3.63 -7.78
C HIS A 44 -7.17 4.78 -8.74
N CYS A 45 -8.44 5.12 -8.90
CA CYS A 45 -8.85 6.16 -9.83
C CYS A 45 -8.39 7.54 -9.37
N VAL A 46 -8.48 7.82 -8.07
CA VAL A 46 -7.98 9.09 -7.49
C VAL A 46 -6.46 9.20 -7.62
N ALA A 47 -5.72 8.09 -7.45
CA ALA A 47 -4.26 8.06 -7.62
C ALA A 47 -3.76 8.35 -9.04
N HIS A 48 -4.65 8.35 -10.05
CA HIS A 48 -4.30 8.83 -11.39
C HIS A 48 -4.50 10.34 -11.56
N ILE A 49 -5.25 10.97 -10.67
CA ILE A 49 -5.59 12.40 -10.73
C ILE A 49 -4.65 13.21 -9.84
N GLU A 50 -4.40 12.70 -8.63
CA GLU A 50 -3.54 13.29 -7.59
C GLU A 50 -2.19 12.56 -7.50
#